data_AF-A0A1H9RKB2-F1
#
_entry.id   AF-A0A1H9RKB2-F1
#
_cell.length_a   1.000
_cell.length_b   1.000
_cell.length_c   1.000
_cell.angle_alpha   90.00
_cell.angle_beta   90.00
_cell.angle_gamma   90.00
#
_symmetry.space_group_name_H-M   'P 1'
#
loop_
_entity.id
_entity.type
_entity.pdbx_description
1 polymer ?
#
loop_
_entity_poly.entity_id
_entity_poly.type
_entity_poly.pdbx_seq_one_letter_code
_entity_poly.pdbx_strand_id
1 'polypeptide(L)'
;MFTLLKRQVKAGILIYALLMAAIFALLLQFYLGRVVAMERQHQAQLSASRAYLMAELTKDLAKEDNGHFTFDQGVADYKFQDDQLQVVVKLPNQQEFDYVFQSVQKEKAN
;
A
#
# COMPACT_ATOMS: atom_id res chain seq x y z
N MET A 1 20.72 38.29 40.89
CA MET A 1 20.45 37.42 42.05
C MET A 1 19.10 36.74 41.81
N PHE A 2 19.09 35.55 41.19
CA PHE A 2 17.87 34.81 40.87
C PHE A 2 17.45 33.98 42.09
N THR A 3 16.68 34.56 43.00
CA THR A 3 16.04 33.82 44.08
C THR A 3 14.87 33.01 43.52
N LEU A 4 15.24 31.85 42.98
CA LEU A 4 14.63 30.55 43.24
C LEU A 4 13.09 30.55 43.31
N LEU A 5 12.49 30.25 42.16
CA LEU A 5 11.15 29.68 42.01
C LEU A 5 11.05 28.35 42.78
N LYS A 6 11.06 28.39 44.12
CA LYS A 6 10.95 27.19 44.97
C LYS A 6 9.48 26.93 45.30
N ARG A 7 8.67 26.70 44.26
CA ARG A 7 7.31 26.18 44.44
C ARG A 7 7.44 24.71 44.83
N GLN A 8 7.30 24.41 46.12
CA GLN A 8 7.33 23.04 46.64
C GLN A 8 6.08 22.28 46.14
N VAL A 9 6.17 21.71 44.95
CA VAL A 9 5.21 20.72 44.51
C VAL A 9 5.40 19.50 45.39
N LYS A 10 4.33 19.08 46.10
CA LYS A 10 4.36 17.83 46.89
C LYS A 10 4.87 16.72 45.97
N ALA A 11 5.90 15.98 46.37
CA ALA A 11 6.58 15.00 45.51
C ALA A 11 5.61 14.02 44.83
N GLY A 12 4.49 13.67 45.49
CA GLY A 12 3.42 12.86 44.91
C GLY A 12 2.73 13.49 43.68
N ILE A 13 2.60 14.81 43.60
CA ILE A 13 2.03 15.52 42.45
C ILE A 13 2.97 15.44 41.24
N LEU A 14 4.29 15.57 41.48
CA LEU A 14 5.30 15.46 40.43
C LEU A 14 5.36 14.04 39.86
N ILE A 15 5.33 13.03 40.73
CA ILE A 15 5.32 11.61 40.33
C ILE A 15 4.03 11.28 39.56
N TYR A 16 2.87 11.80 39.99
CA TYR A 16 1.61 11.63 39.27
C TYR A 16 1.64 12.26 37.87
N ALA A 17 2.16 13.49 37.77
CA ALA A 17 2.31 14.15 36.47
C ALA A 17 3.24 13.37 35.54
N LEU A 18 4.35 12.84 36.06
CA LEU A 18 5.27 12.00 35.30
C LEU A 18 4.60 10.71 34.82
N LEU A 19 3.83 10.04 35.70
CA LEU A 19 3.08 8.84 35.34
C LEU A 19 2.04 9.13 34.25
N MET A 20 1.28 10.22 34.39
CA MET A 20 0.28 10.63 33.40
C MET A 20 0.92 10.98 32.05
N ALA A 21 2.07 11.66 32.06
CA ALA A 21 2.83 11.94 30.85
C ALA A 21 3.36 10.66 30.18
N ALA A 22 3.84 9.69 30.97
CA ALA A 22 4.32 8.42 30.44
C ALA A 22 3.18 7.62 29.78
N ILE A 23 2.02 7.52 30.43
CA ILE A 23 0.84 6.86 29.86
C ILE A 23 0.41 7.55 28.56
N PHE A 24 0.34 8.89 28.57
CA PHE A 24 -0.01 9.66 27.39
C PHE A 24 0.98 9.44 26.24
N ALA A 25 2.28 9.45 26.52
CA ALA A 25 3.32 9.21 25.53
C ALA A 25 3.20 7.81 24.89
N LEU A 26 2.91 6.78 25.69
CA LEU A 26 2.71 5.42 25.20
C LEU A 26 1.49 5.32 24.27
N LEU A 27 0.36 5.94 24.66
CA LEU A 27 -0.85 5.97 23.83
C LEU A 27 -0.61 6.74 22.52
N LEU A 28 0.08 7.88 22.60
CA LEU A 28 0.39 8.70 21.44
C LEU A 28 1.32 7.96 20.46
N GLN A 29 2.38 7.32 20.98
CA GLN A 29 3.30 6.54 20.17
C GLN A 29 2.58 5.39 19.44
N PHE A 30 1.72 4.66 20.16
CA PHE A 30 0.91 3.59 19.57
C PHE A 30 -0.05 4.13 18.51
N TYR A 31 -0.74 5.25 18.79
CA TYR A 31 -1.67 5.86 17.85
C TYR A 31 -0.98 6.31 16.55
N LEU A 32 0.14 7.03 16.66
CA LEU A 32 0.90 7.45 15.47
C LEU A 32 1.40 6.24 14.68
N GLY A 33 1.94 5.24 15.38
CA GLY A 33 2.39 3.99 14.75
C GLY A 33 1.28 3.31 13.96
N ARG A 34 0.08 3.19 14.56
CA ARG A 34 -1.11 2.63 13.90
C ARG A 34 -1.53 3.44 12.69
N VAL A 35 -1.57 4.76 12.79
CA VAL A 35 -1.99 5.64 11.68
C VAL A 35 -1.05 5.50 10.49
N VAL A 36 0.27 5.51 10.73
CA VAL A 36 1.26 5.34 9.65
C VAL A 36 1.19 3.93 9.04
N ALA A 37 1.03 2.90 9.86
CA ALA A 37 0.86 1.53 9.37
C ALA A 37 -0.41 1.38 8.50
N MET A 38 -1.52 1.98 8.94
CA MET A 38 -2.78 1.98 8.19
C MET A 38 -2.63 2.68 6.84
N GLU A 39 -1.98 3.83 6.79
CA GLU A 39 -1.75 4.56 5.54
C GLU A 39 -0.90 3.74 4.56
N ARG A 40 0.19 3.13 5.05
CA ARG A 40 1.03 2.26 4.21
C ARG A 40 0.25 1.06 3.67
N GLN A 41 -0.56 0.43 4.51
CA GLN A 41 -1.39 -0.69 4.09
C GLN A 41 -2.47 -0.26 3.09
N HIS A 42 -3.08 0.90 3.31
CA HIS A 42 -4.07 1.46 2.39
C HIS A 42 -3.46 1.76 1.01
N GLN A 43 -2.28 2.38 0.98
CA GLN A 43 -1.56 2.64 -0.27
C GLN A 43 -1.20 1.36 -1.00
N ALA A 44 -0.71 0.33 -0.28
CA ALA A 44 -0.42 -0.98 -0.87
C ALA A 44 -1.68 -1.68 -1.40
N GLN A 45 -2.82 -1.55 -0.70
CA GLN A 45 -4.09 -2.10 -1.18
C GLN A 45 -4.54 -1.40 -2.46
N LEU A 46 -4.44 -0.08 -2.52
CA LEU A 46 -4.79 0.68 -3.72
C LEU A 46 -3.88 0.33 -4.90
N SER A 47 -2.57 0.15 -4.67
CA SER A 47 -1.65 -0.25 -5.73
C SER A 47 -1.96 -1.64 -6.25
N ALA A 48 -2.21 -2.60 -5.36
CA ALA A 48 -2.62 -3.96 -5.73
C ALA A 48 -3.96 -3.98 -6.50
N SER A 49 -4.97 -3.21 -6.06
CA SER A 49 -6.25 -3.12 -6.77
C SER A 49 -6.11 -2.48 -8.14
N ARG A 50 -5.30 -1.43 -8.29
CA ARG A 50 -5.02 -0.81 -9.60
C ARG A 50 -4.30 -1.77 -10.53
N ALA A 51 -3.28 -2.47 -10.04
CA ALA A 51 -2.55 -3.45 -10.81
C ALA A 51 -3.47 -4.57 -11.29
N TYR A 52 -4.32 -5.09 -10.40
CA TYR A 52 -5.30 -6.10 -10.75
C TYR A 52 -6.29 -5.64 -11.83
N LEU A 53 -6.82 -4.42 -11.72
CA LEU A 53 -7.71 -3.86 -12.75
C LEU A 53 -7.01 -3.69 -14.10
N MET A 54 -5.75 -3.23 -14.12
CA MET A 54 -4.96 -3.15 -15.35
C MET A 54 -4.70 -4.53 -15.95
N ALA A 55 -4.48 -5.54 -15.12
CA ALA A 55 -4.29 -6.90 -15.57
C ALA A 55 -5.57 -7.49 -16.19
N GLU A 56 -6.74 -7.25 -15.58
CA GLU A 56 -8.03 -7.67 -16.13
C GLU A 56 -8.35 -6.94 -17.46
N LEU A 57 -8.11 -5.62 -17.53
CA LEU A 57 -8.27 -4.87 -18.78
C LEU A 57 -7.33 -5.38 -19.88
N THR A 58 -6.09 -5.71 -19.51
CA THR A 58 -5.11 -6.29 -20.45
C THR A 58 -5.59 -7.64 -20.96
N LYS A 59 -6.18 -8.48 -20.11
CA LYS A 59 -6.80 -9.73 -20.51
C LYS A 59 -7.93 -9.55 -21.52
N ASP A 60 -8.78 -8.55 -21.33
CA ASP A 60 -9.89 -8.27 -22.26
C ASP A 60 -9.39 -7.68 -23.60
N LEU A 61 -8.27 -6.96 -23.60
CA LEU A 61 -7.71 -6.29 -24.77
C LEU A 61 -6.66 -7.12 -25.52
N ALA A 62 -6.03 -8.10 -24.87
CA ALA A 62 -4.96 -8.91 -25.44
C ALA A 62 -5.49 -9.83 -26.55
N LYS A 63 -5.13 -9.52 -27.79
CA LYS A 63 -5.49 -10.30 -28.99
C LYS A 63 -4.29 -11.04 -29.62
N GLU A 64 -3.09 -10.58 -29.30
CA GLU A 64 -1.83 -11.11 -29.81
C GLU A 64 -1.19 -12.05 -28.79
N ASP A 65 -0.23 -12.87 -29.21
CA ASP A 65 0.43 -13.84 -28.31
C ASP A 65 1.33 -13.16 -27.26
N ASN A 66 1.78 -11.92 -27.51
CA ASN A 66 2.50 -11.09 -26.54
C ASN A 66 2.26 -9.60 -26.85
N GLY A 67 2.61 -8.74 -25.90
CA GLY A 67 2.54 -7.30 -26.09
C GLY A 67 2.67 -6.54 -24.78
N HIS A 68 2.48 -5.23 -24.86
CA HIS A 68 2.40 -4.37 -23.68
C HIS A 68 1.33 -3.31 -23.88
N PHE A 69 0.63 -2.96 -22.81
CA PHE A 69 -0.29 -1.83 -22.77
C PHE A 69 0.24 -0.77 -21.83
N THR A 70 0.22 0.47 -22.30
CA THR A 70 0.56 1.64 -21.47
C THR A 70 -0.74 2.25 -20.95
N PHE A 71 -0.84 2.37 -19.63
CA PHE A 71 -1.92 3.05 -18.93
C PHE A 71 -1.38 4.31 -18.27
N ASP A 72 -2.24 5.26 -17.93
CA ASP A 72 -1.86 6.47 -17.17
C ASP A 72 -1.19 6.14 -15.82
N GLN A 73 -1.49 4.95 -15.29
CA GLN A 73 -1.08 4.50 -13.95
C GLN A 73 -0.01 3.40 -13.99
N GLY A 74 0.59 3.08 -15.14
CA GLY A 74 1.61 2.05 -15.26
C GLY A 74 1.65 1.37 -16.62
N VAL A 75 2.47 0.33 -16.74
CA VAL A 75 2.58 -0.49 -17.96
C VAL A 75 2.23 -1.93 -17.60
N ALA A 76 1.45 -2.59 -18.45
CA ALA A 76 1.14 -4.01 -18.32
C ALA A 76 1.77 -4.76 -19.49
N ASP A 77 2.75 -5.59 -19.20
CA ASP A 77 3.36 -6.52 -20.16
C ASP A 77 2.56 -7.83 -20.12
N TYR A 78 2.19 -8.39 -21.26
CA TYR A 78 1.46 -9.65 -21.30
C TYR A 78 2.06 -10.65 -22.29
N LYS A 79 1.88 -11.94 -21.97
CA LYS A 79 2.33 -13.05 -22.79
C LYS A 79 1.37 -14.23 -22.63
N PHE A 80 0.89 -14.77 -23.75
CA PHE A 80 0.21 -16.04 -23.80
C PHE A 80 1.23 -17.17 -23.81
N GLN A 81 1.08 -18.11 -22.88
CA GLN A 81 1.89 -19.30 -22.78
C GLN A 81 1.01 -20.48 -22.35
N ASP A 82 1.01 -21.56 -23.13
CA ASP A 82 0.34 -22.83 -22.80
C ASP A 82 -1.12 -22.66 -22.35
N ASP A 83 -1.90 -21.87 -23.10
CA ASP A 83 -3.32 -21.55 -22.85
C ASP A 83 -3.60 -20.68 -21.60
N GLN A 84 -2.55 -20.11 -21.02
CA GLN A 84 -2.62 -19.13 -19.94
C GLN A 84 -2.12 -17.77 -20.42
N LEU A 85 -2.75 -16.72 -19.93
CA LEU A 85 -2.30 -15.35 -20.12
C LEU A 85 -1.56 -14.89 -18.88
N GLN A 86 -0.26 -14.69 -18.99
CA GLN A 86 0.54 -14.04 -17.95
C GLN A 86 0.55 -12.54 -18.19
N VAL A 87 0.26 -11.75 -17.15
CA VAL A 87 0.25 -10.29 -17.19
C VAL A 87 1.09 -9.75 -16.04
N VAL A 88 2.15 -9.03 -16.37
CA VAL A 88 3.05 -8.36 -15.43
C VAL A 88 2.76 -6.87 -15.47
N VAL A 89 2.22 -6.32 -14.39
CA VAL A 89 1.91 -4.90 -14.28
C VAL A 89 2.99 -4.20 -13.48
N LYS A 90 3.61 -3.18 -14.09
CA LYS A 90 4.62 -2.31 -13.49
C LYS A 90 4.03 -0.95 -13.18
N LEU A 91 3.94 -0.64 -11.89
CA LEU A 91 3.44 0.65 -11.42
C LEU A 91 4.56 1.71 -11.35
N PRO A 92 4.23 3.01 -11.38
CA PRO A 92 5.20 4.12 -11.29
C PRO A 92 6.07 4.09 -10.03
N ASN A 93 5.60 3.46 -8.95
CA ASN A 93 6.32 3.32 -7.68
C ASN A 93 7.29 2.12 -7.67
N GLN A 94 7.66 1.58 -8.84
CA GLN A 94 8.54 0.41 -9.02
C GLN A 94 7.99 -0.89 -8.41
N GLN A 95 6.70 -0.94 -8.08
CA GLN A 95 6.04 -2.18 -7.69
C GLN A 95 5.62 -2.95 -8.94
N GLU A 96 5.94 -4.24 -8.95
CA GLU A 96 5.53 -5.17 -10.00
C GLU A 96 4.56 -6.19 -9.43
N PHE A 97 3.51 -6.49 -10.19
CA PHE A 97 2.51 -7.49 -9.85
C PHE A 97 2.37 -8.46 -11.01
N ASP A 98 2.45 -9.76 -10.72
CA ASP A 98 2.27 -10.83 -11.70
C ASP A 98 0.91 -11.48 -11.49
N TYR A 99 0.14 -11.57 -12.58
CA TYR A 99 -1.18 -12.19 -12.62
C TYR A 99 -1.22 -13.22 -13.74
N VAL A 100 -1.77 -14.39 -13.44
CA VAL A 100 -1.98 -15.46 -14.42
C VAL A 100 -3.46 -15.71 -14.56
N PHE A 101 -3.97 -15.55 -15.77
CA PHE A 101 -5.35 -15.82 -16.11
C PHE A 101 -5.42 -17.10 -16.96
N GLN A 102 -6.41 -17.95 -16.68
CA GLN A 102 -6.76 -19.02 -17.60
C GLN A 102 -7.48 -18.39 -18.79
N SER A 103 -6.99 -18.63 -20.01
CA SER A 103 -7.65 -18.08 -21.19
C SER A 103 -9.02 -18.73 -21.34
N VAL A 104 -10.08 -17.92 -21.32
CA VAL A 104 -11.41 -18.37 -21.73
C VAL A 104 -11.58 -17.90 -23.15
N GLN A 105 -11.04 -18.70 -24.08
CA GLN A 105 -11.33 -18.69 -25.51
C GLN A 105 -10.83 -17.47 -26.30
N LYS A 106 -9.95 -17.75 -27.28
CA LYS A 106 -9.92 -17.02 -28.56
C LYS A 106 -11.35 -17.04 -29.11
N GLU A 107 -12.10 -15.97 -28.91
CA GLU A 107 -13.34 -15.75 -29.66
C GLU A 107 -12.91 -15.57 -31.12
N LYS A 108 -12.96 -16.68 -31.86
CA LYS A 108 -12.71 -16.75 -33.29
C LYS A 108 -13.76 -15.87 -33.96
N ALA A 109 -13.40 -14.62 -34.23
CA ALA A 109 -14.11 -13.81 -35.21
C ALA A 109 -13.88 -14.45 -36.58
N ASN A 110 -14.89 -15.20 -37.01
CA ASN A 110 -15.09 -15.73 -38.36
C ASN A 110 -15.26 -14.59 -39.37
#